data_AF-A0AAV5VBD3-F1
#
_entry.id   AF-A0AAV5VBD3-F1
#
_cell.length_a   1.000
_cell.length_b   1.000
_cell.length_c   1.000
_cell.angle_alpha   90.00
_cell.angle_beta   90.00
_cell.angle_gamma   90.00
#
_symmetry.space_group_name_H-M   'P 1'
#
loop_
_entity.id
_entity.type
_entity.pdbx_description
1 polymer ?
#
loop_
_entity_poly.entity_id
_entity_poly.type
_entity_poly.pdbx_seq_one_letter_code
_entity_poly.pdbx_strand_id
1 'polypeptide(L)'
;RAPNSPSPSMAPFIDYLSNATSCAHPSLIIGDFNFSNIDWYTDYSNADWGSMNNLISTHNWTLSFMGKTISEAYEYFNAFITELIAAYVPLKQPKSINGFPKYLSVLYDRLQRYHTYAPNSDLTHSLRKRFDKALKSFETNREIRAVQSGNTNTFFKYCKSRFKSNNSSLPGILDDKGKILLTDTEKATAFSKFFSKVQTSPLSSPLPRPMVCQTHFDLPSIFPEQILRLKLCNIETLEYRRALRDMQFIYDSIHRHALLDTTNLYSLAPLARSLRFAHGLRISIPCRLPVSISTCASRSITLWNNLPSRLVTAPKTPFSVGLRKNPKLVTTTSRIR
;
A
#
# COMPACT_ATOMS: atom_id res chain seq x y z
N ARG A 1 12.45 0.72 -19.71
CA ARG A 1 13.84 0.63 -20.18
C ARG A 1 13.98 -0.58 -21.08
N ALA A 2 14.08 -0.33 -22.38
CA ALA A 2 14.64 -1.27 -23.32
C ALA A 2 16.15 -1.44 -23.05
N PRO A 3 16.73 -2.62 -23.38
CA PRO A 3 18.10 -3.01 -22.99
C PRO A 3 19.22 -2.07 -23.44
N ASN A 4 19.00 -1.22 -24.44
CA ASN A 4 20.05 -0.40 -25.07
C ASN A 4 19.97 1.09 -24.72
N SER A 5 19.14 1.49 -23.76
CA SER A 5 19.10 2.91 -23.37
C SER A 5 20.34 3.25 -22.52
N PRO A 6 21.18 4.22 -22.91
CA PRO A 6 22.27 4.70 -22.04
C PRO A 6 21.66 5.16 -20.72
N SER A 7 22.39 5.07 -19.61
CA SER A 7 21.90 5.63 -18.35
C SER A 7 21.94 7.15 -18.44
N PRO A 8 20.83 7.89 -18.60
CA PRO A 8 20.92 9.31 -18.37
C PRO A 8 20.90 9.51 -16.86
N SER A 9 21.66 10.49 -16.38
CA SER A 9 21.36 11.08 -15.08
C SER A 9 19.87 11.46 -15.05
N MET A 10 19.23 11.34 -13.89
CA MET A 10 17.80 11.65 -13.76
C MET A 10 17.50 13.12 -14.14
N ALA A 11 18.50 14.00 -14.03
CA ALA A 11 18.40 15.44 -14.26
C ALA A 11 17.85 15.84 -15.65
N PRO A 12 18.46 15.44 -16.79
CA PRO A 12 17.94 15.77 -18.12
C PRO A 12 16.52 15.25 -18.40
N PHE A 13 16.11 14.14 -17.77
CA PHE A 13 14.73 13.64 -17.90
C PHE A 13 13.73 14.50 -17.13
N ILE A 14 14.10 14.96 -15.93
CA ILE A 14 13.29 15.88 -15.13
C ILE A 14 13.18 17.25 -15.81
N ASP A 15 14.26 17.74 -16.42
CA ASP A 15 14.25 18.99 -17.19
C ASP A 15 13.36 18.88 -18.44
N TYR A 16 13.42 17.75 -19.14
CA TYR A 16 12.53 17.46 -20.27
C TYR A 16 11.06 17.42 -19.83
N LEU A 17 10.75 16.74 -18.72
CA LEU A 17 9.41 16.69 -18.15
C LEU A 17 8.92 18.06 -17.70
N SER A 18 9.78 18.86 -17.06
CA SER A 18 9.47 20.22 -16.62
C SER A 18 9.05 21.10 -17.81
N ASN A 19 9.83 21.07 -18.89
CA ASN A 19 9.50 21.76 -20.14
C ASN A 19 8.20 21.23 -20.77
N ALA A 20 7.99 19.91 -20.82
CA ALA A 20 6.76 19.32 -21.35
C ALA A 20 5.52 19.66 -20.50
N THR A 21 5.66 19.81 -19.18
CA THR A 21 4.56 20.17 -18.25
C THR A 21 4.33 21.67 -18.11
N SER A 22 5.19 22.51 -18.68
CA SER A 22 5.07 23.97 -18.67
C SER A 22 3.97 24.52 -19.59
N CYS A 23 3.35 23.67 -20.41
CA CYS A 23 2.25 24.09 -21.27
C CYS A 23 0.95 24.28 -20.47
N ALA A 24 0.16 25.29 -20.84
CA ALA A 24 -1.03 25.76 -20.10
C ALA A 24 -2.20 24.75 -20.00
N HIS A 25 -2.01 23.50 -20.42
CA HIS A 25 -3.03 22.47 -20.49
C HIS A 25 -2.59 21.23 -19.71
N PRO A 26 -3.49 20.57 -18.95
CA PRO A 26 -3.16 19.35 -18.25
C PRO A 26 -2.71 18.26 -19.24
N SER A 27 -1.44 17.85 -19.12
CA SER A 27 -0.81 16.88 -20.02
C SER A 27 -0.73 15.51 -19.34
N LEU A 28 -1.21 14.47 -20.02
CA LEU A 28 -1.14 13.08 -19.55
C LEU A 28 0.08 12.39 -20.16
N ILE A 29 1.08 12.09 -19.34
CA ILE A 29 2.27 11.34 -19.77
C ILE A 29 2.00 9.85 -19.55
N ILE A 30 1.97 9.10 -20.65
CA ILE A 30 1.78 7.65 -20.63
C ILE A 30 3.07 7.00 -21.13
N GLY A 31 3.65 6.13 -20.31
CA GLY A 31 4.84 5.36 -20.67
C GLY A 31 5.01 4.16 -19.73
N ASP A 32 5.78 3.17 -20.17
CA ASP A 32 6.25 2.07 -19.32
C ASP A 32 7.36 2.63 -18.40
N PHE A 33 6.95 3.33 -17.33
CA PHE A 33 7.84 3.76 -16.25
C PHE A 33 8.42 2.51 -15.54
N ASN A 34 9.34 1.85 -16.23
CA ASN A 34 10.01 0.65 -15.80
C ASN A 34 10.82 1.03 -14.55
N PHE A 35 10.28 0.61 -13.40
CA PHE A 35 10.88 0.80 -12.09
C PHE A 35 12.33 0.33 -12.10
N SER A 36 13.20 1.11 -11.47
CA SER A 36 14.66 0.98 -11.40
C SER A 36 15.20 -0.29 -10.73
N ASN A 37 14.36 -1.28 -10.39
CA ASN A 37 14.73 -2.40 -9.52
C ASN A 37 14.78 -3.76 -10.23
N ILE A 38 14.83 -3.80 -11.57
CA ILE A 38 15.08 -5.06 -12.28
C ILE A 38 16.58 -5.17 -12.54
N ASP A 39 17.28 -5.87 -11.65
CA ASP A 39 18.71 -6.19 -11.81
C ASP A 39 18.86 -7.30 -12.86
N TRP A 40 19.00 -6.92 -14.12
CA TRP A 40 19.35 -7.84 -15.20
C TRP A 40 20.77 -8.36 -15.00
N TYR A 41 21.00 -9.65 -15.23
CA TYR A 41 22.35 -10.24 -15.20
C TYR A 41 22.70 -10.82 -16.57
N THR A 42 24.00 -10.92 -16.86
CA THR A 42 24.52 -11.46 -18.11
C THR A 42 24.26 -12.96 -18.22
N ASP A 43 23.64 -13.39 -19.32
CA ASP A 43 23.42 -14.80 -19.63
C ASP A 43 24.56 -15.35 -20.50
N TYR A 44 25.69 -15.61 -19.86
CA TYR A 44 26.87 -16.20 -20.51
C TYR A 44 26.59 -17.55 -21.18
N SER A 45 25.52 -18.25 -20.80
CA SER A 45 25.17 -19.55 -21.41
C SER A 45 24.64 -19.42 -22.84
N ASN A 46 24.08 -18.26 -23.20
CA ASN A 46 23.50 -17.99 -24.51
C ASN A 46 24.28 -16.90 -25.28
N ALA A 47 25.50 -16.59 -24.84
CA ALA A 47 26.34 -15.62 -25.52
C ALA A 47 26.86 -16.14 -26.87
N ASP A 48 26.98 -15.25 -27.85
CA ASP A 48 27.61 -15.55 -29.13
C ASP A 48 29.14 -15.48 -29.01
N TRP A 49 29.70 -16.53 -28.39
CA TRP A 49 31.13 -16.67 -28.20
C TRP A 49 31.90 -16.75 -29.53
N GLY A 50 31.27 -17.24 -30.60
CA GLY A 50 31.89 -17.38 -31.91
C GLY A 50 32.23 -16.03 -32.52
N SER A 51 31.25 -15.12 -32.55
CA SER A 51 31.43 -13.76 -33.05
C SER A 51 32.39 -12.94 -32.17
N MET A 52 32.30 -13.07 -30.84
CA MET A 52 33.23 -12.40 -29.91
C MET A 52 34.68 -12.83 -30.14
N ASN A 53 34.95 -14.14 -30.23
CA ASN A 53 36.31 -14.63 -30.45
C ASN A 53 36.86 -14.18 -31.81
N ASN A 54 36.03 -14.17 -32.84
CA ASN A 54 36.45 -13.68 -34.15
C ASN A 54 36.89 -12.21 -34.06
N LEU A 55 36.07 -11.35 -33.46
CA LEU A 55 36.38 -9.93 -33.26
C LEU A 55 37.67 -9.71 -32.44
N ILE A 56 37.84 -10.44 -31.34
CA ILE A 56 39.07 -10.37 -30.52
C ILE A 56 40.30 -10.79 -31.33
N SER A 57 40.17 -11.84 -32.14
CA SER A 57 41.28 -12.36 -32.95
C SER A 57 41.65 -11.47 -34.13
N THR A 58 40.67 -10.77 -34.71
CA THR A 58 40.87 -9.84 -35.83
C THR A 58 41.29 -8.44 -35.38
N HIS A 59 41.16 -8.13 -34.08
CA HIS A 59 41.50 -6.81 -33.56
C HIS A 59 43.01 -6.59 -33.57
N ASN A 60 43.45 -5.48 -34.17
CA ASN A 60 44.87 -5.17 -34.30
C ASN A 60 45.40 -4.55 -32.99
N TRP A 61 45.75 -5.41 -32.04
CA TRP A 61 46.27 -5.03 -30.72
C TRP A 61 47.55 -4.18 -30.79
N THR A 62 48.40 -4.43 -31.78
CA THR A 62 49.66 -3.70 -31.96
C THR A 62 49.41 -2.22 -32.26
N LEU A 63 48.43 -1.93 -33.14
CA LEU A 63 48.04 -0.56 -33.44
C LEU A 63 47.26 0.07 -32.27
N SER A 64 46.38 -0.69 -31.63
CA SER A 64 45.55 -0.21 -30.52
C SER A 64 46.36 0.16 -29.27
N PHE A 65 47.49 -0.51 -29.03
CA PHE A 65 48.38 -0.23 -27.89
C PHE A 65 49.53 0.72 -28.24
N MET A 66 49.71 1.07 -29.51
CA MET A 66 50.82 1.93 -29.94
C MET A 66 50.74 3.30 -29.25
N GLY A 67 51.83 3.70 -28.59
CA GLY A 67 51.93 4.99 -27.91
C GLY A 67 51.12 5.10 -26.61
N LYS A 68 50.49 4.03 -26.14
CA LYS A 68 49.79 3.99 -24.85
C LYS A 68 50.74 3.55 -23.74
N THR A 69 50.54 4.12 -22.55
CA THR A 69 51.13 3.59 -21.32
C THR A 69 50.46 2.27 -20.93
N ILE A 70 51.07 1.52 -20.01
CA ILE A 70 50.53 0.23 -19.54
C ILE A 70 49.13 0.39 -18.95
N SER A 71 48.87 1.48 -18.20
CA SER A 71 47.56 1.75 -17.60
C SER A 71 46.50 2.03 -18.66
N GLU A 72 46.82 2.90 -19.62
CA GLU A 72 45.91 3.27 -20.71
C GLU A 72 45.61 2.09 -21.65
N ALA A 73 46.61 1.22 -21.88
CA ALA A 73 46.42 0.00 -22.66
C ALA A 73 45.49 -0.98 -21.95
N TYR A 74 45.62 -1.14 -20.63
CA TYR A 74 44.74 -1.99 -19.82
C TYR A 74 43.30 -1.43 -19.74
N GLU A 75 43.14 -0.12 -19.57
CA GLU A 75 41.84 0.54 -19.60
C GLU A 75 41.16 0.38 -20.96
N TYR A 76 41.91 0.56 -22.05
CA TYR A 76 41.41 0.35 -23.41
C TYR A 76 40.97 -1.10 -23.63
N PHE A 77 41.79 -2.07 -23.20
CA PHE A 77 41.46 -3.48 -23.29
C PHE A 77 40.16 -3.81 -22.53
N ASN A 78 40.04 -3.33 -21.30
CA ASN A 78 38.82 -3.55 -20.50
C ASN A 78 37.60 -2.90 -21.12
N ALA A 79 37.72 -1.69 -21.65
CA ALA A 79 36.63 -1.02 -22.34
C ALA A 79 36.18 -1.83 -23.57
N PHE A 80 37.12 -2.28 -24.40
CA PHE A 80 36.85 -3.08 -25.59
C PHE A 80 36.16 -4.41 -25.25
N ILE A 81 36.65 -5.14 -24.24
CA ILE A 81 36.02 -6.40 -23.80
C ILE A 81 34.64 -6.14 -23.20
N THR A 82 34.46 -5.05 -22.46
CA THR A 82 33.16 -4.69 -21.88
C THR A 82 32.14 -4.35 -22.97
N GLU A 83 32.55 -3.66 -24.03
CA GLU A 83 31.72 -3.38 -25.21
C GLU A 83 31.32 -4.65 -25.95
N LEU A 84 32.27 -5.58 -26.15
CA LEU A 84 31.97 -6.89 -26.76
C LEU A 84 30.99 -7.70 -25.91
N ILE A 85 31.19 -7.74 -24.59
CA ILE A 85 30.26 -8.42 -23.68
C ILE A 85 28.87 -7.78 -23.77
N ALA A 86 28.78 -6.45 -23.80
CA ALA A 86 27.51 -5.75 -23.92
C ALA A 86 26.80 -6.01 -25.26
N ALA A 87 27.56 -6.20 -26.35
CA ALA A 87 27.02 -6.43 -27.68
C ALA A 87 26.59 -7.89 -27.93
N TYR A 88 27.33 -8.87 -27.39
CA TYR A 88 27.18 -10.28 -27.75
C TYR A 88 26.72 -11.21 -26.61
N VAL A 89 26.64 -10.71 -25.37
CA VAL A 89 26.09 -11.47 -24.23
C VAL A 89 24.67 -10.98 -23.93
N PRO A 90 23.63 -11.79 -24.18
CA PRO A 90 22.26 -11.38 -23.88
C PRO A 90 22.06 -11.23 -22.37
N LEU A 91 21.24 -10.26 -21.98
CA LEU A 91 20.84 -10.06 -20.59
C LEU A 91 19.61 -10.90 -20.25
N LYS A 92 19.58 -11.42 -19.03
CA LYS A 92 18.50 -12.26 -18.51
C LYS A 92 17.93 -11.72 -17.23
N GLN A 93 16.62 -11.85 -17.11
CA GLN A 93 15.89 -11.47 -15.92
C GLN A 93 16.16 -12.48 -14.79
N PRO A 94 16.36 -12.04 -13.55
CA PRO A 94 16.34 -12.91 -12.38
C PRO A 94 15.08 -13.78 -12.40
N LYS A 95 15.25 -15.10 -12.19
CA LYS A 95 14.10 -15.94 -11.88
C LYS A 95 13.47 -15.38 -10.60
N SER A 96 12.14 -15.26 -10.58
CA SER A 96 11.40 -14.84 -9.38
C SER A 96 11.92 -15.64 -8.17
N ILE A 97 12.44 -14.91 -7.19
CA ILE A 97 13.10 -15.43 -5.99
C ILE A 97 12.25 -16.47 -5.25
N ASN A 98 10.92 -16.41 -5.42
CA ASN A 98 10.02 -17.17 -4.58
C ASN A 98 9.74 -18.61 -5.06
N GLY A 99 10.25 -19.07 -6.21
CA GLY A 99 10.04 -20.44 -6.69
C GLY A 99 8.57 -20.85 -6.89
N PHE A 100 7.63 -19.93 -6.68
CA PHE A 100 6.21 -20.13 -6.83
C PHE A 100 5.77 -19.84 -8.26
N PRO A 101 4.69 -20.47 -8.74
CA PRO A 101 4.10 -20.14 -10.03
C PRO A 101 3.67 -18.67 -10.11
N LYS A 102 3.69 -18.10 -11.32
CA LYS A 102 3.36 -16.69 -11.60
C LYS A 102 2.02 -16.23 -11.01
N TYR A 103 0.99 -17.09 -11.03
CA TYR A 103 -0.32 -16.72 -10.46
C TYR A 103 -0.25 -16.51 -8.94
N LEU A 104 0.60 -17.28 -8.24
CA LEU A 104 0.72 -17.23 -6.79
C LEU A 104 1.64 -16.07 -6.37
N SER A 105 2.69 -15.80 -7.13
CA SER A 105 3.54 -14.63 -6.91
C SER A 105 2.75 -13.33 -7.09
N VAL A 106 1.93 -13.21 -8.15
CA VAL A 106 1.08 -12.03 -8.37
C VAL A 106 0.07 -11.82 -7.23
N LEU A 107 -0.51 -12.90 -6.70
CA LEU A 107 -1.41 -12.83 -5.55
C LEU A 107 -0.66 -12.39 -4.27
N TYR A 108 0.53 -12.92 -4.04
CA TYR A 108 1.39 -12.55 -2.93
C TYR A 108 1.79 -11.07 -3.00
N ASP A 109 2.30 -10.61 -4.15
CA ASP A 109 2.73 -9.21 -4.35
C ASP A 109 1.57 -8.24 -4.19
N ARG A 110 0.37 -8.64 -4.64
CA ARG A 110 -0.84 -7.86 -4.40
C ARG A 110 -1.16 -7.83 -2.91
N LEU A 111 -1.20 -8.98 -2.23
CA LEU A 111 -1.46 -9.06 -0.79
C LEU A 111 -0.47 -8.24 0.02
N GLN A 112 0.83 -8.33 -0.29
CA GLN A 112 1.88 -7.62 0.44
C GLN A 112 1.71 -6.11 0.32
N ARG A 113 1.47 -5.59 -0.89
CA ARG A 113 1.16 -4.17 -1.10
C ARG A 113 -0.03 -3.73 -0.25
N TYR A 114 -1.17 -4.42 -0.33
CA TYR A 114 -2.35 -4.07 0.46
C TYR A 114 -2.14 -4.23 1.97
N HIS A 115 -1.34 -5.22 2.39
CA HIS A 115 -1.05 -5.43 3.81
C HIS A 115 -0.17 -4.33 4.40
N THR A 116 0.79 -3.80 3.63
CA THR A 116 1.62 -2.66 4.04
C THR A 116 0.79 -1.39 4.23
N TYR A 117 -0.14 -1.11 3.31
CA TYR A 117 -0.93 0.14 3.37
C TYR A 117 -2.19 0.02 4.25
N ALA A 118 -2.82 -1.15 4.33
CA ALA A 118 -4.09 -1.36 5.00
C ALA A 118 -4.22 -2.80 5.56
N PRO A 119 -3.49 -3.15 6.63
CA PRO A 119 -3.40 -4.53 7.12
C PRO A 119 -4.74 -5.11 7.59
N ASN A 120 -5.62 -4.26 8.14
CA ASN A 120 -6.91 -4.64 8.74
C ASN A 120 -8.12 -4.35 7.84
N SER A 121 -7.90 -4.14 6.53
CA SER A 121 -9.00 -3.94 5.58
C SER A 121 -9.67 -5.26 5.22
N ASP A 122 -10.99 -5.25 5.03
CA ASP A 122 -11.76 -6.41 4.55
C ASP A 122 -11.20 -6.93 3.22
N LEU A 123 -10.71 -6.03 2.36
CA LEU A 123 -10.04 -6.39 1.11
C LEU A 123 -8.73 -7.15 1.36
N THR A 124 -7.93 -6.71 2.32
CA THR A 124 -6.67 -7.37 2.70
C THR A 124 -6.95 -8.74 3.30
N HIS A 125 -7.98 -8.88 4.15
CA HIS A 125 -8.43 -10.17 4.67
C HIS A 125 -8.95 -11.10 3.56
N SER A 126 -9.71 -10.57 2.60
CA SER A 126 -10.21 -11.32 1.44
C SER A 126 -9.05 -11.80 0.53
N LEU A 127 -8.10 -10.91 0.23
CA LEU A 127 -6.90 -11.24 -0.53
C LEU A 127 -6.03 -12.27 0.20
N ARG A 128 -5.90 -12.16 1.52
CA ARG A 128 -5.19 -13.14 2.35
C ARG A 128 -5.85 -14.51 2.25
N LYS A 129 -7.17 -14.59 2.48
CA LYS A 129 -7.93 -15.84 2.31
C LYS A 129 -7.78 -16.44 0.92
N ARG A 130 -7.79 -15.61 -0.13
CA ARG A 130 -7.60 -16.05 -1.51
C ARG A 130 -6.19 -16.59 -1.75
N PHE A 131 -5.18 -15.91 -1.24
CA PHE A 131 -3.80 -16.35 -1.29
C PHE A 131 -3.60 -17.68 -0.53
N ASP A 132 -4.09 -17.78 0.70
CA ASP A 132 -3.98 -18.98 1.53
C ASP A 132 -4.66 -20.18 0.87
N LYS A 133 -5.84 -19.98 0.26
CA LYS A 133 -6.54 -21.02 -0.51
C LYS A 133 -5.71 -21.47 -1.72
N ALA A 134 -5.15 -20.53 -2.47
CA ALA A 134 -4.34 -20.81 -3.64
C ALA A 134 -3.02 -21.52 -3.26
N LEU A 135 -2.41 -21.13 -2.15
CA LEU A 135 -1.21 -21.74 -1.59
C LEU A 135 -1.48 -23.16 -1.12
N LYS A 136 -2.56 -23.37 -0.38
CA LYS A 136 -2.97 -24.71 0.06
C LYS A 136 -3.21 -25.63 -1.13
N SER A 137 -3.95 -25.17 -2.14
CA SER A 137 -4.19 -25.96 -3.35
C SER A 137 -2.90 -26.29 -4.11
N PHE A 138 -1.98 -25.33 -4.21
CA PHE A 138 -0.67 -25.55 -4.82
C PHE A 138 0.14 -26.62 -4.08
N GLU A 139 0.22 -26.51 -2.75
CA GLU A 139 0.95 -27.45 -1.90
C GLU A 139 0.35 -28.86 -1.96
N THR A 140 -0.98 -28.99 -1.88
CA THR A 140 -1.69 -30.27 -2.05
C THR A 140 -1.42 -30.87 -3.43
N ASN A 141 -1.46 -30.08 -4.50
CA ASN A 141 -1.16 -30.56 -5.84
C ASN A 141 0.31 -30.99 -5.98
N ARG A 142 1.24 -30.29 -5.33
CA ARG A 142 2.66 -30.65 -5.32
C ARG A 142 2.89 -31.99 -4.63
N GLU A 143 2.21 -32.23 -3.52
CA GLU A 143 2.23 -33.49 -2.78
C GLU A 143 1.63 -34.64 -3.60
N ILE A 144 0.43 -34.44 -4.17
CA ILE A 144 -0.23 -35.43 -5.03
C ILE A 144 0.67 -35.81 -6.21
N ARG A 145 1.28 -34.83 -6.89
CA ARG A 145 2.23 -35.10 -7.98
C ARG A 145 3.46 -35.87 -7.52
N ALA A 146 4.01 -35.55 -6.36
CA ALA A 146 5.17 -36.27 -5.84
C ALA A 146 4.84 -37.75 -5.61
N VAL A 147 3.67 -38.05 -5.05
CA VAL A 147 3.19 -39.42 -4.82
C VAL A 147 2.81 -40.13 -6.13
N GLN A 148 2.10 -39.46 -7.04
CA GLN A 148 1.57 -40.04 -8.27
C GLN A 148 2.58 -40.09 -9.42
N SER A 149 3.70 -39.38 -9.34
CA SER A 149 4.68 -39.30 -10.44
C SER A 149 5.36 -40.62 -10.80
N GLY A 150 5.26 -41.66 -9.95
CA GLY A 150 5.91 -42.96 -10.15
C GLY A 150 7.45 -42.90 -10.09
N ASN A 151 8.03 -41.71 -9.92
CA ASN A 151 9.45 -41.47 -9.89
C ASN A 151 9.92 -41.36 -8.43
N THR A 152 10.76 -42.30 -8.01
CA THR A 152 11.29 -42.37 -6.64
C THR A 152 12.07 -41.11 -6.28
N ASN A 153 12.81 -40.52 -7.23
CA ASN A 153 13.61 -39.31 -6.98
C ASN A 153 12.76 -38.07 -6.70
N THR A 154 11.61 -37.89 -7.36
CA THR A 154 10.71 -36.75 -7.09
C THR A 154 10.04 -36.89 -5.73
N PHE A 155 9.64 -38.10 -5.36
CA PHE A 155 9.12 -38.41 -4.03
C PHE A 155 10.15 -38.13 -2.92
N PHE A 156 11.35 -38.70 -3.02
CA PHE A 156 12.39 -38.48 -2.01
C PHE A 156 12.89 -37.03 -1.96
N LYS A 157 12.92 -36.30 -3.09
CA LYS A 157 13.17 -34.85 -3.11
C LYS A 157 12.11 -34.08 -2.33
N TYR A 158 10.83 -34.42 -2.51
CA TYR A 158 9.73 -33.80 -1.75
C TYR A 158 9.86 -34.09 -0.24
N CYS A 159 10.08 -35.35 0.15
CA CYS A 159 10.34 -35.73 1.55
C CYS A 159 11.51 -34.93 2.13
N LYS A 160 12.65 -34.88 1.42
CA LYS A 160 13.83 -34.12 1.87
C LYS A 160 13.52 -32.63 2.05
N SER A 161 12.69 -32.03 1.20
CA SER A 161 12.28 -30.62 1.35
C SER A 161 11.42 -30.36 2.59
N ARG A 162 10.69 -31.36 3.10
CA ARG A 162 9.87 -31.27 4.31
C ARG A 162 10.65 -31.59 5.59
N PHE A 163 11.55 -32.58 5.51
CA PHE A 163 12.33 -33.04 6.66
C PHE A 163 13.60 -32.23 6.91
N LYS A 164 14.07 -31.45 5.93
CA LYS A 164 15.21 -30.56 6.15
C LYS A 164 14.76 -29.44 7.10
N SER A 165 15.30 -29.44 8.31
CA SER A 165 15.16 -28.29 9.20
C SER A 165 15.72 -27.07 8.48
N ASN A 166 14.89 -26.05 8.29
CA ASN A 166 15.44 -24.76 7.91
C ASN A 166 16.29 -24.29 9.09
N ASN A 167 17.57 -24.04 8.85
CA ASN A 167 18.48 -23.40 9.81
C ASN A 167 18.02 -21.96 10.21
N SER A 168 16.82 -21.55 9.81
CA SER A 168 16.17 -20.28 10.09
C SER A 168 15.02 -20.41 11.11
N SER A 169 14.91 -21.53 11.84
CA SER A 169 14.09 -21.50 13.06
C SER A 169 14.78 -20.56 14.04
N LEU A 170 14.06 -19.53 14.51
CA LEU A 170 14.54 -18.68 15.60
C LEU A 170 15.09 -19.58 16.71
N PRO A 171 16.30 -19.32 17.24
CA PRO A 171 16.83 -20.10 18.35
C PRO A 171 15.82 -20.02 19.51
N GLY A 172 15.60 -21.16 20.17
CA GLY A 172 14.71 -21.20 21.33
C GLY A 172 15.14 -20.18 22.38
N ILE A 173 14.17 -19.53 23.03
CA ILE A 173 14.45 -18.53 24.07
C ILE A 173 15.29 -19.19 25.17
N LEU A 174 16.46 -18.62 25.45
CA LEU A 174 17.38 -19.11 26.46
C LEU A 174 17.18 -18.35 27.78
N ASP A 175 17.30 -19.04 28.90
CA ASP A 175 17.47 -18.43 30.22
C ASP A 175 18.89 -17.85 30.39
N ASP A 176 19.12 -17.06 31.44
CA ASP A 176 20.42 -16.51 31.86
C ASP A 176 21.51 -17.59 32.01
N LYS A 177 21.11 -18.87 32.14
CA LYS A 177 21.98 -20.05 32.28
C LYS A 177 22.16 -20.83 30.97
N GLY A 178 21.66 -20.34 29.84
CA GLY A 178 21.74 -21.01 28.54
C GLY A 178 20.78 -22.19 28.34
N LYS A 179 19.80 -22.38 29.24
CA LYS A 179 18.75 -23.43 29.11
C LYS A 179 17.67 -22.96 28.14
N ILE A 180 17.30 -23.79 27.16
CA ILE A 180 16.16 -23.54 26.27
C ILE A 180 14.85 -23.64 27.06
N LEU A 181 14.06 -22.57 27.03
CA LEU A 181 12.76 -22.46 27.67
C LEU A 181 11.67 -22.99 26.74
N LEU A 182 11.03 -24.09 27.14
CA LEU A 182 10.03 -24.78 26.32
C LEU A 182 8.60 -24.40 26.73
N THR A 183 8.37 -24.16 28.02
CA THR A 183 7.04 -23.85 28.56
C THR A 183 6.75 -22.35 28.61
N ASP A 184 5.48 -21.97 28.44
CA ASP A 184 5.10 -20.55 28.43
C ASP A 184 5.25 -19.89 29.81
N THR A 185 5.12 -20.67 30.88
CA THR A 185 5.39 -20.22 32.25
C THR A 185 6.86 -19.88 32.44
N GLU A 186 7.79 -20.76 32.02
CA GLU A 186 9.23 -20.50 32.07
C GLU A 186 9.60 -19.23 31.30
N LYS A 187 9.07 -19.07 30.08
CA LYS A 187 9.31 -17.88 29.24
C LYS A 187 8.83 -16.60 29.93
N ALA A 188 7.60 -16.59 30.45
CA ALA A 188 7.03 -15.43 31.15
C ALA A 188 7.87 -15.04 32.36
N THR A 189 8.34 -16.03 33.12
CA THR A 189 9.18 -15.82 34.31
C THR A 189 10.54 -15.22 33.93
N ALA A 190 11.18 -15.73 32.87
CA ALA A 190 12.45 -15.20 32.37
C ALA A 190 12.31 -13.76 31.86
N PHE A 191 11.24 -13.45 31.12
CA PHE A 191 10.96 -12.08 30.70
C PHE A 191 10.72 -11.14 31.88
N SER A 192 9.91 -11.56 32.86
CA SER A 192 9.64 -10.74 34.03
C SER A 192 10.94 -10.42 34.79
N LYS A 193 11.81 -11.41 34.97
CA LYS A 193 13.11 -11.25 35.62
C LYS A 193 14.04 -10.31 34.84
N PHE A 194 14.09 -10.44 33.52
CA PHE A 194 14.87 -9.55 32.65
C PHE A 194 14.35 -8.11 32.75
N PHE A 195 13.06 -7.88 32.58
CA PHE A 195 12.47 -6.54 32.61
C PHE A 195 12.62 -5.88 33.98
N SER A 196 12.49 -6.62 35.07
CA SER A 196 12.79 -6.11 36.42
C SER A 196 14.25 -5.68 36.58
N LYS A 197 15.19 -6.32 35.87
CA LYS A 197 16.62 -5.97 35.91
C LYS A 197 16.95 -4.71 35.09
N VAL A 198 16.33 -4.51 33.93
CA VAL A 198 16.56 -3.33 33.06
C VAL A 198 15.64 -2.14 33.37
N GLN A 199 14.72 -2.27 34.32
CA GLN A 199 13.86 -1.16 34.74
C GLN A 199 14.72 -0.06 35.42
N THR A 200 14.90 1.06 34.73
CA THR A 200 15.43 2.29 35.34
C THR A 200 14.47 2.78 36.41
N SER A 201 15.01 3.26 37.55
CA SER A 201 14.23 3.84 38.64
C SER A 201 13.20 4.84 38.09
N PRO A 202 11.93 4.77 38.55
CA PRO A 202 10.90 5.67 38.06
C PRO A 202 11.36 7.12 38.29
N LEU A 203 11.24 7.96 37.26
CA LEU A 203 11.44 9.40 37.39
C LEU A 203 10.44 9.88 38.44
N SER A 204 10.90 10.14 39.65
CA SER A 204 10.10 10.64 40.77
C SER A 204 9.80 12.12 40.55
N SER A 205 9.07 12.43 39.47
CA SER A 205 8.35 13.69 39.30
C SER A 205 6.92 13.48 39.79
N PRO A 206 6.34 14.41 40.57
CA PRO A 206 4.92 14.33 40.92
C PRO A 206 4.09 14.26 39.63
N LEU A 207 3.19 13.28 39.55
CA LEU A 207 2.17 13.26 38.50
C LEU A 207 1.44 14.61 38.50
N PRO A 208 1.21 15.26 37.33
CA PRO A 208 0.41 16.48 37.28
C PRO A 208 -0.94 16.20 37.93
N ARG A 209 -1.32 17.01 38.91
CA ARG A 209 -2.63 16.86 39.57
C ARG A 209 -3.72 16.90 38.48
N PRO A 210 -4.70 15.99 38.50
CA PRO A 210 -5.85 16.09 37.61
C PRO A 210 -6.51 17.45 37.87
N MET A 211 -6.63 18.27 36.84
CA MET A 211 -7.41 19.50 36.93
C MET A 211 -8.82 19.12 37.38
N VAL A 212 -9.25 19.69 38.50
CA VAL A 212 -10.63 19.61 38.95
C VAL A 212 -11.47 20.35 37.91
N CYS A 213 -12.01 19.61 36.93
CA CYS A 213 -13.08 20.13 36.10
C CYS A 213 -14.30 20.30 37.00
N GLN A 214 -14.49 21.53 37.46
CA GLN A 214 -15.75 21.95 38.07
C GLN A 214 -16.88 21.65 37.07
N THR A 215 -17.82 20.85 37.53
CA THR A 215 -19.08 20.58 36.85
C THR A 215 -19.92 21.86 36.82
N HIS A 216 -19.70 22.70 35.81
CA HIS A 216 -20.66 23.72 35.39
C HIS A 216 -20.51 23.91 33.88
N PHE A 217 -21.40 23.28 33.11
CA PHE A 217 -21.59 23.59 31.70
C PHE A 217 -22.43 24.87 31.63
N ASP A 218 -21.77 26.02 31.79
CA ASP A 218 -22.38 27.27 31.36
C ASP A 218 -22.30 27.30 29.83
N LEU A 219 -23.44 27.06 29.17
CA LEU A 219 -23.58 27.30 27.75
C LEU A 219 -23.35 28.81 27.50
N PRO A 220 -22.34 29.22 26.72
CA PRO A 220 -22.26 30.60 26.30
C PRO A 220 -23.33 30.82 25.23
N SER A 221 -24.33 31.62 25.57
CA SER A 221 -25.18 32.29 24.58
C SER A 221 -24.28 32.98 23.56
N ILE A 222 -24.39 32.59 22.29
CA ILE A 222 -23.54 33.14 21.22
C ILE A 222 -24.00 34.58 20.96
N PHE A 223 -23.20 35.55 21.41
CA PHE A 223 -23.44 36.97 21.13
C PHE A 223 -22.86 37.36 19.75
N PRO A 224 -23.44 38.38 19.07
CA PRO A 224 -22.96 38.88 17.79
C PRO A 224 -21.47 39.27 17.78
N GLU A 225 -20.90 39.69 18.91
CA GLU A 225 -19.47 40.04 18.99
C GLU A 225 -18.54 38.83 18.78
N GLN A 226 -18.98 37.60 19.06
CA GLN A 226 -18.18 36.40 18.81
C GLN A 226 -18.03 36.11 17.30
N ILE A 227 -19.06 36.44 16.51
CA ILE A 227 -19.03 36.32 15.04
C ILE A 227 -18.05 37.36 14.46
N LEU A 228 -18.01 38.57 15.03
CA LEU A 228 -17.05 39.60 14.66
C LEU A 228 -15.60 39.25 15.05
N ARG A 229 -15.40 38.60 16.21
CA ARG A 229 -14.08 38.06 16.61
C ARG A 229 -13.56 36.98 15.66
N LEU A 230 -14.42 36.10 15.14
CA LEU A 230 -14.02 35.09 14.15
C LEU A 230 -13.51 35.72 12.85
N LYS A 231 -14.14 36.82 12.40
CA LYS A 231 -13.67 37.62 11.25
C LYS A 231 -12.34 38.33 11.51
N LEU A 232 -12.14 38.88 12.71
CA LEU A 232 -10.91 39.59 13.10
C LEU A 232 -9.71 38.65 13.34
N CYS A 233 -9.95 37.45 13.85
CA CYS A 233 -8.91 36.46 14.13
C CYS A 233 -8.57 35.54 12.94
N ASN A 234 -9.14 35.79 11.76
CA ASN A 234 -8.96 34.96 10.56
C ASN A 234 -9.26 33.46 10.80
N ILE A 235 -10.20 33.16 11.70
CA ILE A 235 -10.54 31.79 12.09
C ILE A 235 -11.61 31.26 11.14
N GLU A 236 -11.28 30.19 10.42
CA GLU A 236 -12.16 29.56 9.45
C GLU A 236 -13.50 29.11 10.07
N THR A 237 -14.61 29.66 9.56
CA THR A 237 -15.95 29.24 9.98
C THR A 237 -16.17 27.75 9.68
N LEU A 238 -17.05 27.09 10.46
CA LEU A 238 -17.40 25.69 10.21
C LEU A 238 -17.98 25.48 8.81
N GLU A 239 -18.78 26.45 8.31
CA GLU A 239 -19.34 26.41 6.97
C GLU A 239 -18.26 26.56 5.89
N TYR A 240 -17.27 27.43 6.10
CA TYR A 240 -16.12 27.55 5.20
C TYR A 240 -15.29 26.26 5.15
N ARG A 241 -14.98 25.66 6.30
CA ARG A 241 -14.28 24.36 6.36
C ARG A 241 -15.06 23.23 5.69
N ARG A 242 -16.40 23.22 5.82
CA ARG A 242 -17.27 22.28 5.11
C ARG A 242 -17.22 22.50 3.60
N ALA A 243 -17.33 23.75 3.15
CA ALA A 243 -17.27 24.09 1.73
C ALA A 243 -15.91 23.71 1.11
N LEU A 244 -14.80 23.98 1.80
CA LEU A 244 -13.46 23.54 1.38
C LEU A 244 -13.39 22.02 1.22
N ARG A 245 -13.93 21.28 2.19
CA ARG A 245 -13.92 19.81 2.18
C ARG A 245 -14.82 19.24 1.09
N ASP A 246 -15.91 19.92 0.75
CA ASP A 246 -16.76 19.56 -0.39
C ASP A 246 -16.02 19.75 -1.70
N MET A 247 -15.38 20.90 -1.89
CA MET A 247 -14.60 21.19 -3.10
C MET A 247 -13.42 20.24 -3.26
N GLN A 248 -12.74 19.92 -2.17
CA GLN A 248 -11.66 18.93 -2.14
C GLN A 248 -12.18 17.53 -2.50
N PHE A 249 -13.32 17.11 -1.96
CA PHE A 249 -13.93 15.82 -2.30
C PHE A 249 -14.33 15.74 -3.79
N ILE A 250 -14.86 16.82 -4.37
CA ILE A 250 -15.18 16.90 -5.80
C ILE A 250 -13.90 16.81 -6.64
N TYR A 251 -12.86 17.55 -6.26
CA TYR A 251 -11.56 17.52 -6.91
C TYR A 251 -10.97 16.09 -6.90
N ASP A 252 -10.94 15.44 -5.74
CA ASP A 252 -10.41 14.09 -5.58
C ASP A 252 -11.24 13.05 -6.35
N SER A 253 -12.55 13.27 -6.49
CA SER A 253 -13.44 12.40 -7.27
C SER A 253 -13.18 12.52 -8.78
N ILE A 254 -12.97 13.74 -9.29
CA ILE A 254 -12.68 13.99 -10.72
C ILE A 254 -11.29 13.46 -11.10
N HIS A 255 -10.29 13.69 -10.25
CA HIS A 255 -8.90 13.31 -10.50
C HIS A 255 -8.58 11.86 -10.09
N ARG A 256 -9.58 11.09 -9.66
CA ARG A 256 -9.45 9.68 -9.22
C ARG A 256 -8.47 9.48 -8.05
N HIS A 257 -8.24 10.51 -7.25
CA HIS A 257 -7.53 10.39 -5.98
C HIS A 257 -8.41 9.73 -4.91
N ALA A 258 -9.72 9.96 -4.96
CA ALA A 258 -10.69 9.21 -4.19
C ALA A 258 -11.00 7.87 -4.89
N LEU A 259 -10.99 6.77 -4.13
CA LEU A 259 -11.41 5.43 -4.57
C LEU A 259 -12.95 5.34 -4.73
N LEU A 260 -13.57 6.36 -5.33
CA LEU A 260 -15.00 6.41 -5.56
C LEU A 260 -15.34 5.60 -6.81
N ASP A 261 -16.23 4.62 -6.68
CA ASP A 261 -16.81 3.96 -7.83
C ASP A 261 -17.76 4.94 -8.54
N THR A 262 -17.35 5.46 -9.70
CA THR A 262 -18.14 6.43 -10.46
C THR A 262 -19.36 5.82 -11.14
N THR A 263 -19.49 4.48 -11.16
CA THR A 263 -20.66 3.81 -11.73
C THR A 263 -21.89 3.94 -10.84
N ASN A 264 -21.70 4.08 -9.52
CA ASN A 264 -22.78 4.23 -8.55
C ASN A 264 -22.38 5.19 -7.43
N LEU A 265 -22.92 6.42 -7.44
CA LEU A 265 -22.63 7.41 -6.40
C LEU A 265 -23.11 6.97 -5.00
N TYR A 266 -24.19 6.19 -4.96
CA TYR A 266 -24.80 5.63 -3.76
C TYR A 266 -25.06 4.14 -3.96
N SER A 267 -24.62 3.31 -3.03
CA SER A 267 -25.00 1.89 -2.98
C SER A 267 -26.07 1.69 -1.91
N LEU A 268 -27.08 0.86 -2.17
CA LEU A 268 -27.97 0.37 -1.11
C LEU A 268 -27.11 -0.36 -0.07
N ALA A 269 -27.15 0.12 1.17
CA ALA A 269 -26.40 -0.51 2.24
C ALA A 269 -27.03 -1.88 2.53
N PRO A 270 -26.27 -2.99 2.47
CA PRO A 270 -26.84 -4.30 2.79
C PRO A 270 -27.34 -4.27 4.25
N LEU A 271 -28.59 -4.69 4.45
CA LEU A 271 -29.20 -4.87 5.76
C LEU A 271 -28.57 -6.09 6.46
N ALA A 272 -27.28 -6.02 6.78
CA ALA A 272 -26.56 -7.08 7.51
C ALA A 272 -27.11 -7.26 8.94
N ARG A 273 -27.90 -6.29 9.43
CA ARG A 273 -28.68 -6.38 10.66
C ARG A 273 -29.85 -5.40 10.58
N SER A 274 -31.08 -5.87 10.78
CA SER A 274 -32.22 -4.97 11.00
C SER A 274 -31.94 -4.14 12.26
N LEU A 275 -31.69 -2.84 12.09
CA LEU A 275 -31.53 -1.93 13.21
C LEU A 275 -32.93 -1.51 13.66
N ARG A 276 -33.22 -1.66 14.97
CA ARG A 276 -34.44 -1.11 15.56
C ARG A 276 -34.47 0.40 15.22
N PHE A 277 -35.57 0.85 14.61
CA PHE A 277 -35.82 2.25 14.21
C PHE A 277 -35.17 2.77 12.92
N ALA A 278 -34.59 1.92 12.07
CA ALA A 278 -34.07 2.34 10.74
C ALA A 278 -35.02 1.96 9.59
N HIS A 279 -35.05 2.76 8.51
CA HIS A 279 -35.81 2.45 7.29
C HIS A 279 -35.04 1.50 6.35
N GLY A 280 -35.74 0.77 5.46
CA GLY A 280 -35.14 -0.28 4.61
C GLY A 280 -34.29 0.23 3.43
N LEU A 281 -34.49 1.47 2.99
CA LEU A 281 -33.82 2.06 1.83
C LEU A 281 -32.56 2.86 2.19
N ARG A 282 -31.73 2.34 3.10
CA ARG A 282 -30.49 3.03 3.49
C ARG A 282 -29.46 3.00 2.38
N ILE A 283 -28.72 4.08 2.28
CA ILE A 283 -27.63 4.21 1.32
C ILE A 283 -26.29 4.41 2.04
N SER A 284 -25.23 3.96 1.41
CA SER A 284 -23.85 4.15 1.82
C SER A 284 -23.02 4.58 0.61
N ILE A 285 -21.88 5.23 0.88
CA ILE A 285 -20.87 5.45 -0.16
C ILE A 285 -20.14 4.12 -0.38
N PRO A 286 -19.94 3.67 -1.63
CA PRO A 286 -19.24 2.43 -1.94
C PRO A 286 -17.72 2.49 -1.67
N CYS A 287 -17.23 3.50 -0.97
CA CYS A 287 -15.83 3.65 -0.55
C CYS A 287 -15.75 4.09 0.93
N ARG A 288 -14.70 3.65 1.64
CA ARG A 288 -14.47 4.09 3.02
C ARG A 288 -13.90 5.50 3.02
N LEU A 289 -14.70 6.47 3.48
CA LEU A 289 -14.18 7.79 3.84
C LEU A 289 -13.44 7.69 5.19
N PRO A 290 -12.33 8.43 5.39
CA PRO A 290 -11.70 8.51 6.69
C PRO A 290 -12.72 9.07 7.70
N VAL A 291 -12.80 8.44 8.88
CA VAL A 291 -13.89 8.57 9.86
C VAL A 291 -14.10 10.01 10.38
N SER A 292 -13.15 10.91 10.10
CA SER A 292 -13.14 12.33 10.47
C SER A 292 -13.55 13.29 9.34
N ILE A 293 -13.95 12.80 8.16
CA ILE A 293 -14.22 13.64 6.98
C ILE A 293 -15.70 13.70 6.65
N SER A 294 -16.33 14.81 7.05
CA SER A 294 -17.68 15.19 6.60
C SER A 294 -17.59 15.80 5.20
N THR A 295 -17.98 15.04 4.18
CA THR A 295 -18.10 15.48 2.79
C THR A 295 -19.56 15.80 2.44
N CYS A 296 -19.80 16.41 1.28
CA CYS A 296 -21.14 16.64 0.75
C CYS A 296 -21.92 15.32 0.64
N ALA A 297 -21.29 14.25 0.16
CA ALA A 297 -21.91 12.93 0.04
C ALA A 297 -22.25 12.34 1.41
N SER A 298 -21.32 12.35 2.37
CA SER A 298 -21.58 11.77 3.70
C SER A 298 -22.66 12.52 4.46
N ARG A 299 -22.76 13.85 4.31
CA ARG A 299 -23.80 14.67 4.94
C ARG A 299 -25.18 14.35 4.37
N SER A 300 -25.32 14.32 3.05
CA SER A 300 -26.58 13.95 2.39
C SER A 300 -27.05 12.54 2.76
N ILE A 301 -26.11 11.58 2.86
CA ILE A 301 -26.41 10.21 3.28
C ILE A 301 -26.85 10.15 4.74
N THR A 302 -26.23 10.95 5.60
CA THR A 302 -26.61 11.03 7.02
C THR A 302 -28.02 11.59 7.17
N LEU A 303 -28.38 12.62 6.40
CA LEU A 303 -29.74 13.15 6.37
C LEU A 303 -30.73 12.10 5.86
N TRP A 304 -30.43 11.48 4.72
CA TRP A 304 -31.28 10.43 4.13
C TRP A 304 -31.54 9.29 5.10
N ASN A 305 -30.50 8.72 5.71
CA ASN A 305 -30.60 7.58 6.61
C ASN A 305 -31.34 7.86 7.93
N ASN A 306 -31.55 9.14 8.27
CA ASN A 306 -32.31 9.58 9.44
C ASN A 306 -33.76 9.96 9.12
N LEU A 307 -34.20 9.85 7.85
CA LEU A 307 -35.58 10.14 7.48
C LEU A 307 -36.54 9.07 8.02
N PRO A 308 -37.77 9.45 8.43
CA PRO A 308 -38.79 8.49 8.85
C PRO A 308 -39.16 7.52 7.72
N SER A 309 -39.35 6.24 8.02
CA SER A 309 -39.71 5.21 7.03
C SER A 309 -40.92 5.60 6.16
N ARG A 310 -41.95 6.19 6.78
CA ARG A 310 -43.17 6.68 6.11
C ARG A 310 -42.89 7.72 5.01
N LEU A 311 -41.82 8.50 5.16
CA LEU A 311 -41.45 9.54 4.21
C LEU A 311 -40.60 8.95 3.09
N VAL A 312 -39.69 8.03 3.41
CA VAL A 312 -38.79 7.40 2.43
C VAL A 312 -39.53 6.48 1.46
N THR A 313 -40.61 5.83 1.91
CA THR A 313 -41.47 4.99 1.05
C THR A 313 -42.61 5.76 0.39
N ALA A 314 -42.69 7.08 0.60
CA ALA A 314 -43.77 7.89 0.05
C ALA A 314 -43.59 8.14 -1.47
N PRO A 315 -44.68 8.30 -2.23
CA PRO A 315 -44.60 8.74 -3.62
C PRO A 315 -43.93 10.12 -3.74
N LYS A 316 -43.40 10.42 -4.94
CA LYS A 316 -42.60 11.63 -5.23
C LYS A 316 -43.23 12.93 -4.73
N THR A 317 -44.54 13.13 -4.95
CA THR A 317 -45.27 14.34 -4.58
C THR A 317 -45.42 14.49 -3.05
N PRO A 318 -45.94 13.49 -2.30
CA PRO A 318 -45.92 13.47 -0.84
C PRO A 318 -44.53 13.63 -0.21
N PHE A 319 -43.47 13.07 -0.81
CA PHE A 319 -42.11 13.19 -0.31
C PHE A 319 -41.64 14.65 -0.27
N SER A 320 -41.75 15.37 -1.39
CA SER A 320 -41.36 16.78 -1.47
C SER A 320 -42.17 17.67 -0.54
N VAL A 321 -43.48 17.42 -0.41
CA VAL A 321 -44.35 18.16 0.52
C VAL A 321 -43.97 17.88 1.98
N GLY A 322 -43.65 16.63 2.31
CA GLY A 322 -43.23 16.23 3.66
C GLY A 322 -41.91 16.86 4.10
N LEU A 323 -40.95 17.01 3.19
CA LEU A 323 -39.70 17.72 3.45
C LEU A 323 -39.90 19.23 3.63
N ARG A 324 -40.72 19.87 2.79
CA ARG A 324 -41.03 21.30 2.91
C ARG A 324 -41.73 21.63 4.23
N LYS A 325 -42.62 20.75 4.69
CA LYS A 325 -43.31 20.90 5.99
C LYS A 325 -42.39 20.72 7.20
N ASN A 326 -41.23 20.05 7.03
CA ASN A 326 -40.30 19.74 8.11
C ASN A 326 -38.86 20.09 7.71
N PRO A 327 -38.51 21.38 7.62
CA PRO A 327 -37.18 21.81 7.18
C PRO A 327 -36.04 21.28 8.07
N LYS A 328 -36.34 20.99 9.35
CA LYS A 328 -35.41 20.35 10.31
C LYS A 328 -34.89 18.97 9.87
N LEU A 329 -35.56 18.30 8.92
CA LEU A 329 -35.12 17.01 8.38
C LEU A 329 -34.01 17.15 7.32
N VAL A 330 -33.81 18.35 6.78
CA VAL A 330 -32.83 18.63 5.70
C VAL A 330 -31.78 19.63 6.16
N THR A 331 -32.03 20.37 7.25
CA THR A 331 -31.03 21.24 7.85
C THR A 331 -30.14 20.47 8.82
N THR A 332 -28.83 20.57 8.62
CA THR A 332 -27.83 19.96 9.50
C THR A 332 -27.85 20.71 10.83
N THR A 333 -28.58 20.21 11.84
CA THR A 333 -28.45 20.74 13.20
C THR A 333 -27.03 20.40 13.67
N SER A 334 -26.19 21.42 13.85
CA SER A 334 -24.89 21.29 14.47
C SER A 334 -25.08 20.88 15.93
N ARG A 335 -25.21 19.57 16.18
CA ARG A 335 -25.03 19.02 17.52
C ARG A 335 -23.55 19.08 17.83
N ILE A 336 -23.13 20.20 18.42
CA ILE A 336 -21.89 20.28 19.18
C ILE A 336 -22.12 19.36 20.38
N ARG A 337 -21.45 18.21 20.39
CA ARG A 337 -21.46 17.24 21.48
C ARG A 337 -20.10 17.26 22.16
#